data_AF-A0A5B9YIY0-F1
#
_entry.id   AF-A0A5B9YIY0-F1
#
_cell.length_a   1.000
_cell.length_b   1.000
_cell.length_c   1.000
_cell.angle_alpha   90.00
_cell.angle_beta   90.00
_cell.angle_gamma   90.00
#
_symmetry.space_group_name_H-M   'P 1'
#
loop_
_entity.id
_entity.type
_entity.pdbx_description
1 polymer ?
#
loop_
_entity_poly.entity_id
_entity_poly.type
_entity_poly.pdbx_seq_one_letter_code
_entity_poly.pdbx_strand_id
1 'polypeptide(L)'
;MLNIGDYVVRLSYNKDILFRITYISPNQIARLKGVSYRVIADAPISDLELSVGMRYTNEESSIMSTIEATVEKIMKKRAEIEKGKDPRFQKTGTVLHVDGDAFYLNLCLKYYKMLDIPAIGEHISESEQPKRIKYLLEKYAPDILVLTGHDALNKNYKTLYDISEYRNSQYFVESVKRARAIKPNMSELVIFAGACQSYFEEILAAGAD
;
A
#
# COMPACT_ATOMS: atom_id res chain seq x y z
N MET A 1 -19.20 2.30 -23.41
CA MET A 1 -19.04 0.84 -23.19
C MET A 1 -18.04 0.67 -22.07
N LEU A 2 -18.33 -0.18 -21.09
CA LEU A 2 -17.41 -0.49 -20.00
C LEU A 2 -16.40 -1.55 -20.45
N ASN A 3 -15.13 -1.34 -20.13
CA ASN A 3 -14.02 -2.21 -20.51
C ASN A 3 -13.24 -2.67 -19.28
N ILE A 4 -12.48 -3.76 -19.44
CA ILE A 4 -11.49 -4.17 -18.45
C ILE A 4 -10.48 -3.02 -18.27
N GLY A 5 -10.23 -2.66 -17.02
CA GLY A 5 -9.38 -1.54 -16.64
C GLY A 5 -10.13 -0.26 -16.28
N ASP A 6 -11.40 -0.13 -16.66
CA ASP A 6 -12.21 1.05 -16.35
C ASP A 6 -12.46 1.17 -14.84
N TYR A 7 -12.57 2.41 -14.38
CA TYR A 7 -12.97 2.73 -13.02
C TYR A 7 -14.48 2.94 -12.97
N VAL A 8 -15.13 2.27 -12.03
CA VAL A 8 -16.59 2.23 -11.92
C VAL A 8 -17.03 2.29 -10.47
N VAL A 9 -18.26 2.72 -10.26
CA VAL A 9 -18.96 2.68 -8.97
C VAL A 9 -20.23 1.84 -9.11
N ARG A 10 -20.67 1.24 -8.00
CA ARG A 10 -21.88 0.41 -7.97
C ARG A 10 -23.11 1.22 -7.60
N LEU A 11 -24.14 1.17 -8.44
CA LEU A 11 -25.41 1.88 -8.23
C LEU A 11 -26.17 1.33 -7.02
N SER A 12 -26.23 0.01 -6.87
CA SER A 12 -26.93 -0.68 -5.79
C SER A 12 -26.35 -0.44 -4.39
N TYR A 13 -25.12 0.08 -4.32
CA TYR A 13 -24.42 0.44 -3.09
C TYR A 13 -24.21 1.95 -2.98
N ASN A 14 -25.09 2.75 -3.60
CA ASN A 14 -25.04 4.21 -3.53
C ASN A 14 -23.69 4.84 -3.94
N LYS A 15 -22.93 4.16 -4.81
CA LYS A 15 -21.62 4.62 -5.28
C LYS A 15 -20.64 4.85 -4.12
N ASP A 16 -20.61 3.92 -3.17
CA ASP A 16 -19.85 3.94 -1.91
C ASP A 16 -18.37 3.56 -2.02
N ILE A 17 -18.00 2.74 -2.99
CA ILE A 17 -16.61 2.32 -3.25
C ILE A 17 -16.28 2.50 -4.73
N LEU A 18 -15.09 3.06 -5.01
CA LEU A 18 -14.52 3.09 -6.35
C LEU A 18 -13.90 1.72 -6.66
N PHE A 19 -14.25 1.13 -7.79
CA PHE A 19 -13.73 -0.15 -8.25
C PHE A 19 -13.01 0.00 -9.58
N ARG A 20 -12.06 -0.89 -9.84
CA ARG A 20 -11.50 -1.14 -11.17
C ARG A 20 -12.04 -2.46 -11.71
N ILE A 21 -12.52 -2.46 -12.95
CA ILE A 21 -12.93 -3.68 -13.63
C ILE A 21 -11.68 -4.53 -13.94
N THR A 22 -11.64 -5.74 -13.41
CA THR A 22 -10.53 -6.69 -13.63
C THR A 22 -10.88 -7.77 -14.64
N TYR A 23 -12.16 -8.08 -14.79
CA TYR A 23 -12.66 -9.06 -15.75
C TYR A 23 -14.14 -8.79 -16.04
N ILE A 24 -14.57 -9.07 -17.27
CA ILE A 24 -15.98 -9.05 -17.67
C ILE A 24 -16.30 -10.43 -18.27
N SER A 25 -17.28 -11.10 -17.68
CA SER A 25 -17.76 -12.40 -18.18
C SER A 25 -18.68 -12.24 -19.40
N PRO A 26 -18.85 -13.30 -20.22
CA PRO A 26 -19.84 -13.30 -21.31
C PRO A 26 -21.28 -13.00 -20.84
N ASN A 27 -21.60 -13.37 -19.60
CA ASN A 27 -22.92 -13.16 -18.99
C ASN A 27 -23.11 -11.73 -18.42
N GLN A 28 -22.29 -10.77 -18.84
CA GLN A 28 -22.35 -9.36 -18.42
C GLN A 28 -22.17 -9.15 -16.91
N ILE A 29 -21.47 -10.06 -16.22
CA ILE A 29 -21.02 -9.88 -14.83
C ILE A 29 -19.54 -9.50 -14.83
N ALA A 30 -19.21 -8.39 -14.16
CA ALA A 30 -17.86 -7.89 -14.00
C ALA A 30 -17.28 -8.26 -12.62
N ARG A 31 -16.01 -8.66 -12.60
CA ARG A 31 -15.19 -8.71 -11.37
C ARG A 31 -14.56 -7.37 -11.12
N LEU A 32 -14.79 -6.86 -9.93
CA LEU A 32 -14.38 -5.56 -9.47
C LEU A 32 -13.35 -5.70 -8.38
N LYS A 33 -12.31 -4.87 -8.44
CA LYS A 33 -11.33 -4.70 -7.38
C LYS A 33 -11.45 -3.29 -6.82
N GLY A 34 -11.75 -3.17 -5.53
CA GLY A 34 -11.85 -1.87 -4.86
C GLY A 34 -10.53 -1.12 -4.92
N VAL A 35 -10.63 0.19 -5.10
CA VAL A 35 -9.49 1.10 -5.31
C VAL A 35 -8.93 1.57 -3.98
N SER A 36 -9.76 2.08 -3.06
CA SER A 36 -9.28 2.51 -1.75
C SER A 36 -9.45 1.42 -0.69
N TYR A 37 -10.45 0.56 -0.87
CA TYR A 37 -10.67 -0.59 -0.02
C TYR A 37 -10.28 -1.87 -0.76
N ARG A 38 -9.54 -2.76 -0.09
CA ARG A 38 -9.05 -4.05 -0.63
C ARG A 38 -10.14 -5.11 -0.71
N VAL A 39 -11.26 -4.75 -1.33
CA VAL A 39 -12.42 -5.61 -1.52
C VAL A 39 -12.48 -6.12 -2.95
N ILE A 40 -12.98 -7.34 -3.12
CA ILE A 40 -13.33 -7.90 -4.43
C ILE A 40 -14.84 -8.10 -4.45
N ALA A 41 -15.47 -7.69 -5.54
CA ALA A 41 -16.91 -7.84 -5.72
C ALA A 41 -17.21 -8.32 -7.14
N ASP A 42 -18.33 -9.02 -7.29
CA ASP A 42 -18.95 -9.29 -8.59
C ASP A 42 -20.19 -8.42 -8.72
N ALA A 43 -20.42 -7.85 -9.91
CA ALA A 43 -21.60 -7.04 -10.18
C ALA A 43 -22.01 -7.13 -11.66
N PRO A 44 -23.32 -7.12 -11.98
CA PRO A 44 -23.75 -7.01 -13.36
C PRO A 44 -23.34 -5.65 -13.95
N ILE A 45 -23.01 -5.60 -15.24
CA ILE A 45 -22.60 -4.35 -15.92
C ILE A 45 -23.66 -3.24 -15.76
N SER A 46 -24.94 -3.60 -15.66
CA SER A 46 -26.04 -2.65 -15.43
C SER A 46 -26.01 -1.99 -14.05
N ASP A 47 -25.30 -2.57 -13.08
CA ASP A 47 -25.08 -1.99 -11.74
C ASP A 47 -23.89 -1.03 -11.73
N LEU A 48 -23.18 -0.86 -12.85
CA LEU A 48 -21.95 -0.10 -12.92
C LEU A 48 -22.13 1.21 -13.66
N GLU A 49 -21.62 2.27 -13.05
CA GLU A 49 -21.48 3.58 -13.68
C GLU A 49 -20.01 3.92 -13.81
N LEU A 50 -19.60 4.40 -15.00
CA LEU A 50 -18.24 4.85 -15.24
C LEU A 50 -17.92 6.04 -14.35
N SER A 51 -16.86 5.96 -13.55
CA SER A 51 -16.40 7.10 -12.76
C SER A 51 -15.60 8.03 -13.68
N VAL A 52 -16.15 9.21 -13.96
CA VAL A 52 -15.46 10.22 -14.77
C VAL A 52 -14.38 10.88 -13.90
N GLY A 53 -13.16 10.35 -13.98
CA GLY A 53 -12.01 10.69 -13.15
C GLY A 53 -11.81 9.71 -11.98
N MET A 54 -10.66 9.79 -11.28
CA MET A 54 -10.46 9.10 -9.98
C MET A 54 -11.34 9.76 -8.90
N ARG A 55 -12.64 9.88 -9.13
CA ARG A 55 -13.57 10.39 -8.13
C ARG A 55 -13.81 9.27 -7.14
N TYR A 56 -13.06 9.38 -6.05
CA TYR A 56 -13.28 8.73 -4.79
C TYR A 56 -14.73 8.95 -4.34
N THR A 57 -15.28 7.98 -3.62
CA THR A 57 -16.62 8.12 -3.01
C THR A 57 -16.58 9.15 -1.88
N ASN A 58 -17.69 9.53 -1.24
CA ASN A 58 -17.64 10.63 -0.25
C ASN A 58 -16.68 10.33 0.93
N GLU A 59 -16.62 9.09 1.39
CA GLU A 59 -15.68 8.66 2.45
C GLU A 59 -14.24 8.55 1.93
N GLU A 60 -14.03 7.92 0.77
CA GLU A 60 -12.70 7.86 0.15
C GLU A 60 -12.19 9.28 -0.19
N SER A 61 -13.07 10.20 -0.59
CA SER A 61 -12.80 11.61 -0.85
C SER A 61 -12.37 12.31 0.42
N SER A 62 -12.91 11.93 1.59
CA SER A 62 -12.50 12.49 2.88
C SER A 62 -11.07 12.06 3.27
N ILE A 63 -10.71 10.80 3.01
CA ILE A 63 -9.35 10.29 3.27
C ILE A 63 -8.36 10.93 2.28
N MET A 64 -8.71 10.93 1.00
CA MET A 64 -7.86 11.52 -0.04
C MET A 64 -7.70 13.02 0.11
N SER A 65 -8.77 13.75 0.46
CA SER A 65 -8.65 15.18 0.78
C SER A 65 -7.80 15.41 2.02
N THR A 66 -7.84 14.52 3.02
CA THR A 66 -6.92 14.58 4.18
C THR A 66 -5.48 14.35 3.76
N ILE A 67 -5.21 13.38 2.88
CA ILE A 67 -3.88 13.13 2.32
C ILE A 67 -3.41 14.35 1.53
N GLU A 68 -4.24 14.90 0.64
CA GLU A 68 -3.92 16.08 -0.16
C GLU A 68 -3.65 17.30 0.71
N ALA A 69 -4.48 17.57 1.71
CA ALA A 69 -4.27 18.65 2.67
C ALA A 69 -2.98 18.46 3.48
N THR A 70 -2.64 17.21 3.82
CA THR A 70 -1.38 16.88 4.52
C THR A 70 -0.17 17.13 3.62
N VAL A 71 -0.23 16.71 2.37
CA VAL A 71 0.82 16.96 1.37
C VAL A 71 1.00 18.47 1.17
N GLU A 72 -0.08 19.22 1.01
CA GLU A 72 -0.04 20.68 0.87
C GLU A 72 0.61 21.33 2.10
N LYS A 73 0.24 20.88 3.30
CA LYS A 73 0.84 21.36 4.56
C LYS A 73 2.33 21.08 4.64
N ILE A 74 2.78 19.88 4.24
CA ILE A 74 4.21 19.53 4.20
C ILE A 74 4.95 20.43 3.21
N MET A 75 4.38 20.67 2.03
CA MET A 75 4.98 21.53 1.01
C MET A 75 5.13 22.97 1.47
N LYS A 76 4.08 23.54 2.08
CA LYS A 76 4.15 24.88 2.67
C LYS A 76 5.25 24.98 3.72
N LYS A 77 5.32 23.99 4.63
CA LYS A 77 6.34 23.96 5.68
C LYS A 77 7.77 23.85 5.11
N ARG A 78 7.98 23.06 4.05
CA ARG A 78 9.30 22.97 3.39
C ARG A 78 9.68 24.28 2.71
N ALA A 79 8.76 24.90 2.00
CA ALA A 79 9.00 26.21 1.36
C ALA A 79 9.33 27.31 2.38
N GLU A 80 8.74 27.27 3.58
CA GLU A 80 9.09 28.17 4.68
C GLU A 80 10.49 27.90 5.25
N ILE A 81 10.89 26.62 5.37
CA ILE A 81 12.22 26.22 5.86
C ILE A 81 13.32 26.58 4.83
N GLU A 82 13.05 26.41 3.54
CA GLU A 82 13.98 26.74 2.45
C GLU A 82 14.27 28.23 2.33
N LYS A 83 13.33 29.11 2.75
CA LYS A 83 13.53 30.56 2.79
C LYS A 83 14.63 31.03 3.76
N GLY A 84 15.23 30.14 4.55
CA GLY A 84 16.28 30.49 5.52
C GLY A 84 17.45 29.51 5.65
N LYS A 85 17.56 28.46 4.82
CA LYS A 85 18.64 27.46 4.90
C LYS A 85 19.17 27.06 3.53
N ASP A 86 20.46 26.70 3.50
CA ASP A 86 21.13 26.16 2.33
C ASP A 86 20.53 24.79 1.93
N PRO A 87 20.03 24.63 0.70
CA PRO A 87 19.43 23.38 0.20
C PRO A 87 20.36 22.16 0.31
N ARG A 88 21.69 22.38 0.39
CA ARG A 88 22.71 21.32 0.43
C ARG A 88 22.72 20.50 1.71
N PHE A 89 21.94 20.85 2.74
CA PHE A 89 21.96 20.19 4.06
C PHE A 89 20.73 19.34 4.40
N GLN A 90 19.78 19.12 3.48
CA GLN A 90 18.66 18.21 3.71
C GLN A 90 18.87 16.91 2.93
N LYS A 91 19.67 15.98 3.47
CA LYS A 91 19.75 14.63 2.91
C LYS A 91 18.46 13.89 3.26
N THR A 92 17.57 13.74 2.28
CA THR A 92 16.37 12.91 2.42
C THR A 92 16.79 11.44 2.31
N GLY A 93 16.33 10.62 3.26
CA GLY A 93 16.52 9.17 3.17
C GLY A 93 15.81 8.59 1.94
N THR A 94 16.29 7.44 1.50
CA THR A 94 15.76 6.67 0.37
C THR A 94 14.77 5.61 0.86
N VAL A 95 13.66 5.44 0.14
CA VAL A 95 12.62 4.45 0.45
C VAL A 95 12.71 3.29 -0.54
N LEU A 96 12.77 2.06 -0.03
CA LEU A 96 12.45 0.86 -0.78
C LEU A 96 11.05 0.39 -0.37
N HIS A 97 10.08 0.48 -1.27
CA HIS A 97 8.71 0.04 -1.05
C HIS A 97 8.46 -1.26 -1.81
N VAL A 98 8.26 -2.35 -1.07
CA VAL A 98 7.82 -3.63 -1.59
C VAL A 98 6.34 -3.82 -1.26
N ASP A 99 5.49 -4.01 -2.28
CA ASP A 99 4.06 -4.25 -2.07
C ASP A 99 3.59 -5.50 -2.83
N GLY A 100 2.64 -6.25 -2.25
CA GLY A 100 1.91 -7.33 -2.94
C GLY A 100 0.92 -6.85 -4.01
N ASP A 101 0.62 -5.55 -4.04
CA ASP A 101 -0.37 -4.92 -4.92
C ASP A 101 0.22 -3.76 -5.73
N ALA A 102 0.36 -3.99 -7.04
CA ALA A 102 0.88 -2.99 -7.97
C ALA A 102 0.07 -1.68 -7.97
N PHE A 103 -1.23 -1.72 -7.72
CA PHE A 103 -2.05 -0.51 -7.74
C PHE A 103 -1.66 0.43 -6.57
N TYR A 104 -1.64 -0.11 -5.35
CA TYR A 104 -1.30 0.66 -4.15
C TYR A 104 0.16 1.10 -4.16
N LEU A 105 1.07 0.25 -4.63
CA LEU A 105 2.47 0.62 -4.82
C LEU A 105 2.60 1.87 -5.70
N ASN A 106 1.95 1.87 -6.87
CA ASN A 106 2.01 3.01 -7.78
C ASN A 106 1.40 4.28 -7.18
N LEU A 107 0.37 4.16 -6.34
CA LEU A 107 -0.21 5.30 -5.61
C LEU A 107 0.81 5.88 -4.61
N CYS A 108 1.47 5.04 -3.82
CA CYS A 108 2.52 5.48 -2.89
C CYS A 108 3.70 6.13 -3.62
N LEU A 109 4.19 5.53 -4.71
CA LEU A 109 5.26 6.10 -5.54
C LEU A 109 4.90 7.48 -6.11
N LYS A 110 3.63 7.69 -6.49
CA LYS A 110 3.14 9.02 -6.91
C LYS A 110 3.30 10.04 -5.79
N TYR A 111 2.92 9.70 -4.56
CA TYR A 111 3.05 10.60 -3.41
C TYR A 111 4.50 10.83 -2.98
N TYR A 112 5.35 9.80 -3.00
CA TYR A 112 6.78 9.98 -2.77
C TYR A 112 7.38 10.96 -3.78
N LYS A 113 7.07 10.81 -5.06
CA LYS A 113 7.50 11.75 -6.11
C LYS A 113 6.97 13.15 -5.89
N MET A 114 5.68 13.30 -5.54
CA MET A 114 5.10 14.60 -5.24
C MET A 114 5.87 15.28 -4.10
N LEU A 115 6.23 14.52 -3.06
CA LEU A 115 6.97 14.98 -1.89
C LEU A 115 8.50 15.01 -2.08
N ASP A 116 9.03 14.86 -3.30
CA ASP A 116 10.47 14.81 -3.58
C ASP A 116 11.23 13.83 -2.65
N ILE A 117 10.62 12.68 -2.37
CA ILE A 117 11.21 11.59 -1.59
C ILE A 117 11.76 10.56 -2.59
N PRO A 118 13.07 10.27 -2.58
CA PRO A 118 13.65 9.23 -3.41
C PRO A 118 13.07 7.86 -3.02
N ALA A 119 12.36 7.20 -3.95
CA ALA A 119 11.72 5.93 -3.68
C ALA A 119 11.86 4.94 -4.85
N ILE A 120 12.07 3.67 -4.50
CA ILE A 120 12.12 2.52 -5.42
C ILE A 120 10.95 1.61 -5.06
N GLY A 121 10.19 1.18 -6.06
CA GLY A 121 9.05 0.28 -5.87
C GLY A 121 9.29 -1.09 -6.49
N GLU A 122 8.99 -2.16 -5.74
CA GLU A 122 9.06 -3.55 -6.20
C GLU A 122 7.72 -4.25 -5.94
N HIS A 123 7.03 -4.68 -7.00
CA HIS A 123 5.77 -5.42 -6.87
C HIS A 123 6.07 -6.91 -6.66
N ILE A 124 5.88 -7.40 -5.44
CA ILE A 124 6.24 -8.76 -5.03
C ILE A 124 5.15 -9.31 -4.10
N SER A 125 4.55 -10.45 -4.49
CA SER A 125 3.56 -11.14 -3.65
C SER A 125 4.12 -11.47 -2.27
N GLU A 126 3.27 -11.45 -1.25
CA GLU A 126 3.64 -11.54 0.16
C GLU A 126 4.53 -12.77 0.42
N SER A 127 4.17 -13.93 -0.13
CA SER A 127 4.93 -15.19 0.01
C SER A 127 6.34 -15.16 -0.60
N GLU A 128 6.60 -14.24 -1.53
CA GLU A 128 7.90 -14.10 -2.19
C GLU A 128 8.75 -12.97 -1.59
N GLN A 129 8.16 -12.06 -0.82
CA GLN A 129 8.89 -10.96 -0.18
C GLN A 129 10.08 -11.47 0.65
N PRO A 130 9.94 -12.47 1.56
CA PRO A 130 11.06 -12.94 2.38
C PRO A 130 12.25 -13.42 1.54
N LYS A 131 11.98 -14.01 0.38
CA LYS A 131 13.00 -14.57 -0.52
C LYS A 131 13.79 -13.47 -1.24
N ARG A 132 13.20 -12.29 -1.40
CA ARG A 132 13.78 -11.17 -2.17
C ARG A 132 14.45 -10.13 -1.30
N ILE A 133 14.08 -10.00 -0.02
CA ILE A 133 14.60 -8.95 0.89
C ILE A 133 16.11 -8.80 0.83
N LYS A 134 16.85 -9.91 0.96
CA LYS A 134 18.31 -9.85 0.97
C LYS A 134 18.88 -9.16 -0.27
N TYR A 135 18.47 -9.63 -1.44
CA TYR A 135 18.93 -9.08 -2.71
C TYR A 135 18.55 -7.60 -2.86
N LEU A 136 17.33 -7.22 -2.46
CA LEU A 136 16.86 -5.84 -2.61
C LEU A 136 17.61 -4.88 -1.68
N LEU A 137 17.86 -5.27 -0.43
CA LEU A 137 18.63 -4.46 0.52
C LEU A 137 20.09 -4.30 0.06
N GLU A 138 20.71 -5.35 -0.46
CA GLU A 138 22.08 -5.28 -1.01
C GLU A 138 22.14 -4.41 -2.27
N LYS A 139 21.13 -4.50 -3.15
CA LYS A 139 21.09 -3.77 -4.41
C LYS A 139 20.85 -2.27 -4.21
N TYR A 140 19.95 -1.90 -3.32
CA TYR A 140 19.45 -0.52 -3.20
C TYR A 140 19.94 0.22 -1.97
N ALA A 141 20.39 -0.48 -0.92
CA ALA A 141 20.84 0.09 0.35
C ALA A 141 19.94 1.22 0.88
N PRO A 142 18.63 0.95 1.06
CA PRO A 142 17.67 1.99 1.45
C PRO A 142 17.85 2.41 2.91
N ASP A 143 17.38 3.63 3.24
CA ASP A 143 17.27 4.11 4.62
C ASP A 143 15.94 3.67 5.27
N ILE A 144 14.90 3.51 4.46
CA ILE A 144 13.56 3.07 4.88
C ILE A 144 13.11 1.89 4.00
N LEU A 145 12.73 0.79 4.63
CA LEU A 145 12.07 -0.35 4.00
C LEU A 145 10.57 -0.33 4.34
N VAL A 146 9.72 -0.39 3.33
CA VAL A 146 8.26 -0.54 3.48
C VAL A 146 7.85 -1.88 2.89
N LEU A 147 7.28 -2.76 3.73
CA LEU A 147 6.81 -4.10 3.39
C LEU A 147 5.30 -4.17 3.55
N THR A 148 4.58 -4.03 2.45
CA THR A 148 3.12 -4.05 2.46
C THR A 148 2.58 -5.07 1.47
N GLY A 149 1.29 -5.31 1.55
CA GLY A 149 0.59 -6.33 0.77
C GLY A 149 -0.74 -6.59 1.45
N HIS A 150 -1.44 -7.64 1.10
CA HIS A 150 -2.72 -8.02 1.70
C HIS A 150 -2.52 -8.92 2.90
N ASP A 151 -3.45 -8.87 3.85
CA ASP A 151 -3.58 -9.87 4.89
C ASP A 151 -5.05 -10.00 5.27
N ALA A 152 -5.38 -11.11 5.92
CA ALA A 152 -6.71 -11.36 6.45
C ALA A 152 -6.64 -12.52 7.44
N LEU A 153 -7.55 -12.50 8.41
CA LEU A 153 -7.82 -13.66 9.24
C LEU A 153 -8.46 -14.78 8.42
N ASN A 154 -8.18 -16.01 8.84
CA ASN A 154 -8.88 -17.20 8.37
C ASN A 154 -10.37 -17.13 8.75
N LYS A 155 -11.25 -17.70 7.92
CA LYS A 155 -12.71 -17.58 8.12
C LYS A 155 -13.20 -18.11 9.48
N ASN A 156 -12.55 -19.14 10.01
CA ASN A 156 -12.92 -19.82 11.24
C ASN A 156 -11.78 -19.77 12.26
N TYR A 157 -11.07 -18.64 12.34
CA TYR A 157 -9.96 -18.47 13.26
C TYR A 157 -10.40 -18.71 14.71
N LYS A 158 -9.53 -19.33 15.51
CA LYS A 158 -9.82 -19.63 16.92
C LYS A 158 -9.34 -18.55 17.87
N THR A 159 -8.28 -17.84 17.49
CA THR A 159 -7.62 -16.85 18.32
C THR A 159 -6.94 -15.79 17.45
N LEU A 160 -6.80 -14.57 17.99
CA LEU A 160 -6.04 -13.49 17.37
C LEU A 160 -4.55 -13.54 17.72
N TYR A 161 -4.15 -14.43 18.64
CA TYR A 161 -2.79 -14.53 19.15
C TYR A 161 -1.96 -15.64 18.50
N ASP A 162 -2.43 -16.18 17.37
CA ASP A 162 -1.74 -17.23 16.61
C ASP A 162 -1.50 -16.74 15.18
N ILE A 163 -0.23 -16.64 14.79
CA ILE A 163 0.16 -16.17 13.46
C ILE A 163 -0.35 -17.05 12.32
N SER A 164 -0.60 -18.34 12.58
CA SER A 164 -1.16 -19.26 11.58
C SER A 164 -2.61 -18.95 11.22
N GLU A 165 -3.29 -18.15 12.03
CA GLU A 165 -4.66 -17.69 11.78
C GLU A 165 -4.74 -16.54 10.77
N TYR A 166 -3.59 -16.02 10.36
CA TYR A 166 -3.44 -14.94 9.38
C TYR A 166 -2.88 -15.51 8.08
N ARG A 167 -3.39 -15.04 6.95
CA ARG A 167 -2.97 -15.55 5.64
C ARG A 167 -1.51 -15.21 5.34
N ASN A 168 -1.11 -13.98 5.64
CA ASN A 168 0.15 -13.41 5.15
C ASN A 168 1.03 -12.81 6.24
N SER A 169 0.56 -12.65 7.48
CA SER A 169 1.37 -12.10 8.60
C SER A 169 2.72 -12.80 8.76
N GLN A 170 2.76 -14.13 8.60
CA GLN A 170 4.00 -14.91 8.63
C GLN A 170 5.08 -14.41 7.65
N TYR A 171 4.67 -13.95 6.46
CA TYR A 171 5.62 -13.47 5.46
C TYR A 171 6.15 -12.08 5.77
N PHE A 172 5.34 -11.20 6.39
CA PHE A 172 5.83 -9.91 6.87
C PHE A 172 6.83 -10.11 8.01
N VAL A 173 6.49 -10.95 9.00
CA VAL A 173 7.38 -11.33 10.11
C VAL A 173 8.71 -11.90 9.59
N GLU A 174 8.64 -12.84 8.65
CA GLU A 174 9.85 -13.44 8.08
C GLU A 174 10.69 -12.43 7.29
N SER A 175 10.04 -11.54 6.53
CA SER A 175 10.72 -10.48 5.78
C SER A 175 11.45 -9.50 6.70
N VAL A 176 10.82 -9.10 7.82
CA VAL A 176 11.42 -8.24 8.85
C VAL A 176 12.61 -8.95 9.50
N LYS A 177 12.45 -10.21 9.93
CA LYS A 177 13.55 -11.01 10.52
C LYS A 177 14.75 -11.11 9.58
N ARG A 178 14.51 -11.35 8.29
CA ARG A 178 15.56 -11.43 7.26
C ARG A 178 16.22 -10.06 7.02
N ALA A 179 15.46 -8.98 7.02
CA ALA A 179 16.00 -7.63 6.94
C ALA A 179 16.90 -7.32 8.14
N ARG A 180 16.46 -7.63 9.36
CA ARG A 180 17.24 -7.43 10.60
C ARG A 180 18.46 -8.32 10.72
N ALA A 181 18.45 -9.51 10.11
CA ALA A 181 19.65 -10.34 9.99
C ALA A 181 20.77 -9.67 9.16
N ILE A 182 20.43 -8.75 8.26
CA ILE A 182 21.36 -8.01 7.40
C ILE A 182 21.68 -6.63 8.00
N LYS A 183 20.64 -5.94 8.47
CA LYS A 183 20.68 -4.61 9.07
C LYS A 183 20.09 -4.65 10.49
N PRO A 184 20.85 -5.15 11.48
CA PRO A 184 20.35 -5.35 12.84
C PRO A 184 20.10 -4.05 13.60
N ASN A 185 20.78 -2.96 13.22
CA ASN A 185 20.66 -1.67 13.88
C ASN A 185 19.41 -0.91 13.35
N MET A 186 18.47 -0.60 14.24
CA MET A 186 17.25 0.17 13.92
C MET A 186 17.57 1.57 13.39
N SER A 187 18.71 2.18 13.78
CA SER A 187 19.10 3.50 13.26
C SER A 187 19.64 3.47 11.83
N GLU A 188 19.98 2.29 11.30
CA GLU A 188 20.51 2.13 9.93
C GLU A 188 19.42 1.83 8.90
N LEU A 189 18.30 1.24 9.33
CA LEU A 189 17.19 0.89 8.45
C LEU A 189 15.90 0.97 9.26
N VAL A 190 15.02 1.89 8.90
CA VAL A 190 13.66 1.94 9.43
C VAL A 190 12.78 0.96 8.64
N ILE A 191 11.99 0.12 9.30
CA ILE A 191 11.17 -0.90 8.65
C ILE A 191 9.70 -0.72 9.03
N PHE A 192 8.88 -0.27 8.07
CA PHE A 192 7.43 -0.33 8.19
C PHE A 192 6.93 -1.61 7.52
N ALA A 193 6.16 -2.43 8.24
CA ALA A 193 5.69 -3.70 7.71
C ALA A 193 4.25 -4.03 8.11
N GLY A 194 3.50 -4.63 7.19
CA GLY A 194 2.18 -5.20 7.46
C GLY A 194 1.11 -4.78 6.46
N ALA A 195 -0.11 -5.19 6.77
CA ALA A 195 -1.31 -4.93 5.99
C ALA A 195 -2.50 -4.67 6.92
N CYS A 196 -3.64 -4.33 6.33
CA CYS A 196 -4.91 -4.37 7.06
C CYS A 196 -5.10 -5.76 7.71
N GLN A 197 -5.49 -5.78 8.98
CA GLN A 197 -5.71 -7.00 9.77
C GLN A 197 -4.47 -7.88 10.00
N SER A 198 -3.26 -7.38 9.76
CA SER A 198 -2.06 -8.14 10.13
C SER A 198 -1.91 -8.27 11.65
N TYR A 199 -1.20 -9.32 12.06
CA TYR A 199 -0.80 -9.51 13.45
C TYR A 199 0.38 -8.57 13.79
N PHE A 200 0.05 -7.30 14.06
CA PHE A 200 1.03 -6.24 14.24
C PHE A 200 2.01 -6.49 15.39
N GLU A 201 1.57 -7.10 16.49
CA GLU A 201 2.42 -7.37 17.64
C GLU A 201 3.58 -8.33 17.29
N GLU A 202 3.31 -9.36 16.49
CA GLU A 202 4.34 -10.30 16.00
C GLU A 202 5.29 -9.60 15.00
N ILE A 203 4.78 -8.71 14.15
CA ILE A 203 5.59 -7.93 13.20
C ILE A 203 6.53 -6.97 13.94
N LEU A 204 6.04 -6.29 14.97
CA LEU A 204 6.86 -5.43 15.82
C LEU A 204 7.89 -6.24 16.61
N ALA A 205 7.49 -7.38 17.18
CA ALA A 205 8.41 -8.29 17.87
C ALA A 205 9.51 -8.85 16.95
N ALA A 206 9.24 -8.94 15.64
CA ALA A 206 10.23 -9.32 14.63
C ALA A 206 11.28 -8.23 14.36
N GLY A 207 11.02 -6.98 14.77
CA GLY A 207 11.93 -5.84 14.65
C GLY A 207 11.48 -4.76 13.65
N ALA A 208 10.18 -4.67 13.34
CA ALA A 208 9.63 -3.51 12.63
C ALA A 208 9.53 -2.28 13.56
N ASP A 209 9.42 -1.09 12.97
CA ASP A 209 9.39 0.22 13.63
C ASP A 209 7.99 0.86 13.65
#